data_AF-A0A949WM11-F1
#
_entry.id   AF-A0A949WM11-F1
#
_cell.length_a   1.000
_cell.length_b   1.000
_cell.length_c   1.000
_cell.angle_alpha   90.00
_cell.angle_beta   90.00
_cell.angle_gamma   90.00
#
_symmetry.space_group_name_H-M   'P 1'
#
loop_
_entity.id
_entity.type
_entity.pdbx_description
1 polymer ?
#
loop_
_entity_poly.entity_id
_entity_poly.type
_entity_poly.pdbx_seq_one_letter_code
_entity_poly.pdbx_strand_id
1 'polypeptide(L)'
;MDLNDWVNIAKEVGAIGENGDECSSSTMAREAIEILLGKDNLKEAVRYYVAHKPGSELLRSLLWQLYPYSAMEECYRIFNESSNLDEKIDAIELLRVVADKRVLKWVPDFLEHENTGIQNWGIGIVDQLLFSHLCDDEDVIEILDKARNHSSQYVREKAELIYLTLEDLEEVD
;
A
#
# COMPACT_ATOMS: atom_id res chain seq x y z
N MET A 1 11.66 -23.56 -9.07
CA MET A 1 11.17 -23.50 -7.68
C MET A 1 11.43 -24.86 -7.06
N ASP A 2 12.27 -24.93 -6.04
CA ASP A 2 12.52 -26.16 -5.31
C ASP A 2 11.46 -26.29 -4.20
N LEU A 3 10.51 -27.22 -4.37
CA LEU A 3 9.47 -27.47 -3.37
C LEU A 3 10.04 -28.05 -2.07
N ASN A 4 11.33 -28.40 -2.01
CA ASN A 4 11.96 -28.84 -0.77
C ASN A 4 12.37 -27.68 0.16
N ASP A 5 12.31 -26.42 -0.31
CA ASP A 5 12.73 -25.24 0.46
C ASP A 5 11.60 -24.64 1.33
N TRP A 6 10.39 -25.20 1.26
CA TRP A 6 9.23 -24.67 2.00
C TRP A 6 9.42 -24.62 3.52
N VAL A 7 10.22 -25.51 4.10
CA VAL A 7 10.53 -25.45 5.54
C VAL A 7 11.34 -24.19 5.89
N ASN A 8 12.27 -23.78 5.04
CA ASN A 8 13.06 -22.57 5.28
C ASN A 8 12.21 -21.33 5.07
N ILE A 9 11.40 -21.28 4.00
CA ILE A 9 10.46 -20.19 3.75
C ILE A 9 9.47 -20.05 4.90
N ALA A 10 8.87 -21.14 5.36
CA ALA A 10 7.93 -21.13 6.46
C ALA A 10 8.56 -20.65 7.78
N LYS A 11 9.82 -21.00 8.04
CA LYS A 11 10.57 -20.43 9.18
C LYS A 11 10.86 -18.95 9.01
N GLU A 12 11.24 -18.52 7.81
CA GLU A 12 11.56 -17.11 7.52
C GLU A 12 10.35 -16.20 7.73
N VAL A 13 9.15 -16.63 7.31
CA VAL A 13 7.90 -15.87 7.50
C VAL A 13 7.25 -16.12 8.87
N GLY A 14 7.87 -16.93 9.75
CA GLY A 14 7.34 -17.24 11.08
C GLY A 14 6.12 -18.17 11.09
N ALA A 15 5.82 -18.85 9.98
CA ALA A 15 4.78 -19.87 9.90
C ALA A 15 5.16 -21.17 10.64
N ILE A 16 6.45 -21.39 10.93
CA ILE A 16 6.94 -22.44 11.83
C ILE A 16 7.61 -21.78 13.04
N GLY A 17 7.05 -21.98 14.22
CA GLY A 17 7.59 -21.49 15.49
C GLY A 17 8.81 -22.25 15.99
N GLU A 18 9.46 -21.75 17.04
CA GLU A 18 10.66 -22.38 17.64
C GLU A 18 10.40 -23.79 18.16
N ASN A 19 9.16 -24.10 18.55
CA ASN A 19 8.74 -25.40 19.05
C ASN A 19 8.28 -26.36 17.94
N GLY A 20 8.32 -25.92 16.67
CA GLY A 20 7.87 -26.69 15.51
C GLY A 20 6.36 -26.66 15.26
N ASP A 21 5.63 -25.79 15.95
CA ASP A 21 4.23 -25.50 15.71
C ASP A 21 4.03 -24.73 14.39
N GLU A 22 3.01 -25.14 13.63
CA GLU A 22 2.69 -24.55 12.32
C GLU A 22 1.47 -23.63 12.42
N CYS A 23 1.57 -22.45 11.82
CA CYS A 23 0.44 -21.54 11.61
C CYS A 23 0.55 -20.83 10.26
N SER A 24 -0.53 -20.17 9.83
CA SER A 24 -0.54 -19.43 8.57
C SER A 24 -1.51 -18.25 8.64
N SER A 25 -1.21 -17.23 7.85
CA SER A 25 -2.05 -16.05 7.66
C SER A 25 -1.87 -15.52 6.24
N SER A 26 -2.80 -14.69 5.76
CA SER A 26 -2.66 -14.00 4.48
C SER A 26 -1.38 -13.17 4.40
N THR A 27 -0.95 -12.57 5.51
CA THR A 27 0.30 -11.81 5.61
C THR A 27 1.52 -12.71 5.36
N MET A 28 1.61 -13.84 6.08
CA MET A 28 2.69 -14.82 5.90
C MET A 28 2.74 -15.37 4.47
N ALA A 29 1.57 -15.62 3.87
CA ALA A 29 1.49 -16.08 2.48
C ALA A 29 2.02 -15.03 1.49
N ARG A 30 1.69 -13.75 1.67
CA ARG A 30 2.22 -12.66 0.83
C ARG A 30 3.73 -12.51 0.99
N GLU A 31 4.24 -12.57 2.22
CA GLU A 31 5.69 -12.54 2.47
C GLU A 31 6.42 -13.71 1.82
N ALA A 32 5.84 -14.92 1.86
CA ALA A 32 6.38 -16.08 1.18
C ALA A 32 6.38 -15.89 -0.35
N ILE A 33 5.34 -15.29 -0.93
CA ILE A 33 5.31 -14.94 -2.36
C ILE A 33 6.43 -13.96 -2.71
N GLU A 34 6.72 -12.97 -1.86
CA GLU A 34 7.85 -12.06 -2.10
C GLU A 34 9.20 -12.76 -2.10
N ILE A 35 9.39 -13.76 -1.23
CA ILE A 35 10.60 -14.59 -1.22
C ILE A 35 10.72 -15.36 -2.53
N LEU A 36 9.63 -15.99 -2.99
CA LEU A 36 9.60 -16.80 -4.21
C LEU A 36 9.83 -15.98 -5.49
N LEU A 37 9.27 -14.77 -5.55
CA LEU A 37 9.43 -13.86 -6.70
C LEU A 37 10.73 -13.06 -6.64
N GLY A 38 11.31 -12.91 -5.45
CA GLY A 38 12.47 -12.07 -5.18
C GLY A 38 12.07 -10.63 -4.92
N LYS A 39 12.33 -10.16 -3.70
CA LYS A 39 12.06 -8.77 -3.26
C LYS A 39 12.65 -7.73 -4.23
N ASP A 40 13.86 -7.95 -4.73
CA ASP A 40 14.49 -7.02 -5.68
C ASP A 40 13.78 -6.96 -7.04
N ASN A 41 13.19 -8.08 -7.49
CA ASN A 41 12.39 -8.10 -8.73
C ASN A 41 11.10 -7.31 -8.55
N LEU A 42 10.47 -7.36 -7.37
CA LEU A 42 9.29 -6.57 -7.05
C LEU A 42 9.60 -5.07 -6.97
N LYS A 43 10.75 -4.70 -6.39
CA LYS A 43 11.25 -3.31 -6.42
C LYS A 43 11.55 -2.85 -7.85
N GLU A 44 12.16 -3.70 -8.68
CA GLU A 44 12.39 -3.37 -10.08
C GLU A 44 11.08 -3.22 -10.86
N ALA A 45 10.03 -3.98 -10.54
CA ALA A 45 8.71 -3.82 -11.14
C ALA A 45 8.12 -2.43 -10.86
N VAL A 46 8.29 -1.90 -9.65
CA VAL A 46 7.91 -0.51 -9.31
C VAL A 46 8.67 0.48 -10.17
N ARG A 47 10.01 0.36 -10.25
CA ARG A 47 10.83 1.25 -11.08
C ARG A 47 10.47 1.15 -12.56
N TYR A 48 10.13 -0.04 -13.04
CA TYR A 48 9.68 -0.28 -14.41
C TYR A 48 8.34 0.40 -14.70
N TYR A 49 7.41 0.36 -13.74
CA TYR A 49 6.13 1.06 -13.80
C TYR A 49 6.33 2.58 -13.86
N VAL A 50 7.08 3.14 -12.90
CA VAL A 50 7.37 4.58 -12.80
C VAL A 50 8.10 5.11 -14.04
N ALA A 51 8.92 4.29 -14.69
CA ALA A 51 9.58 4.63 -15.95
C ALA A 51 8.66 4.55 -17.18
N HIS A 52 7.35 4.30 -17.01
CA HIS A 52 6.35 4.17 -18.08
C HIS A 52 6.73 3.19 -19.20
N LYS A 53 7.42 2.11 -18.84
CA LYS A 53 7.90 1.13 -19.83
C LYS A 53 6.76 0.23 -20.33
N PRO A 54 6.82 -0.29 -21.57
CA PRO A 54 5.79 -1.17 -22.12
C PRO A 54 5.49 -2.37 -21.21
N GLY A 55 4.22 -2.59 -20.90
CA GLY A 55 3.75 -3.63 -19.98
C GLY A 55 3.57 -3.18 -18.53
N SER A 56 3.83 -1.91 -18.21
CA SER A 56 3.66 -1.33 -16.86
C SER A 56 2.28 -1.58 -16.25
N GLU A 57 1.19 -1.45 -17.00
CA GLU A 57 -0.17 -1.69 -16.47
C GLU A 57 -0.43 -3.14 -16.05
N LEU A 58 0.18 -4.11 -16.75
CA LEU A 58 0.11 -5.51 -16.33
C LEU A 58 0.90 -5.71 -15.04
N LEU A 59 2.07 -5.07 -14.91
CA LEU A 59 2.84 -5.09 -13.67
C LEU A 59 2.07 -4.43 -12.52
N ARG A 60 1.42 -3.28 -12.75
CA ARG A 60 0.55 -2.62 -11.77
C ARG A 60 -0.53 -3.57 -11.27
N SER A 61 -1.20 -4.25 -12.19
CA SER A 61 -2.25 -5.22 -11.87
C SER A 61 -1.71 -6.42 -11.08
N LEU A 62 -0.53 -6.93 -11.44
CA LEU A 62 0.14 -8.00 -10.71
C LEU A 62 0.49 -7.56 -9.28
N LEU A 63 1.09 -6.38 -9.11
CA LEU A 63 1.45 -5.87 -7.79
C LEU A 63 0.21 -5.63 -6.92
N TRP A 64 -0.89 -5.16 -7.51
CA TRP A 64 -2.17 -5.02 -6.81
C TRP A 64 -2.68 -6.37 -6.28
N GLN A 65 -2.56 -7.47 -7.04
CA GLN A 65 -2.99 -8.78 -6.52
C GLN A 65 -2.15 -9.29 -5.33
N LEU A 66 -0.91 -8.84 -5.23
CA LEU A 66 0.07 -9.38 -4.27
C LEU A 66 0.22 -8.54 -3.00
N TYR A 67 -0.04 -7.23 -3.08
CA TYR A 67 0.27 -6.26 -2.02
C TYR A 67 1.68 -6.42 -1.43
N PRO A 68 2.74 -6.44 -2.25
CA PRO A 68 4.08 -6.73 -1.76
C PRO A 68 4.64 -5.54 -0.99
N TYR A 69 5.09 -5.79 0.24
CA TYR A 69 5.70 -4.80 1.11
C TYR A 69 6.98 -4.22 0.49
N SER A 70 7.80 -5.05 -0.18
CA SER A 70 8.99 -4.54 -0.88
C SER A 70 8.65 -3.52 -1.98
N ALA A 71 7.51 -3.66 -2.66
CA ALA A 71 7.05 -2.66 -3.62
C ALA A 71 6.55 -1.39 -2.93
N MET A 72 5.82 -1.52 -1.81
CA MET A 72 5.39 -0.37 -1.01
C MET A 72 6.58 0.45 -0.53
N GLU A 73 7.62 -0.21 0.01
CA GLU A 73 8.86 0.43 0.44
C GLU A 73 9.57 1.13 -0.72
N GLU A 74 9.58 0.54 -1.90
CA GLU A 74 10.20 1.15 -3.08
C GLU A 74 9.44 2.38 -3.56
N CYS A 75 8.11 2.37 -3.55
CA CYS A 75 7.32 3.57 -3.84
C CYS A 75 7.64 4.70 -2.85
N TYR A 76 7.70 4.39 -1.55
CA TYR A 76 8.03 5.39 -0.53
C TYR A 76 9.48 5.88 -0.65
N ARG A 77 10.41 5.01 -1.04
CA ARG A 77 11.80 5.39 -1.34
C ARG A 77 11.87 6.37 -2.51
N ILE A 78 11.18 6.09 -3.62
CA ILE A 78 11.13 6.99 -4.79
C ILE A 78 10.52 8.33 -4.42
N PHE A 79 9.42 8.33 -3.65
CA PHE A 79 8.80 9.56 -3.14
C PHE A 79 9.78 10.42 -2.35
N ASN A 80 10.59 9.83 -1.46
CA ASN A 80 11.53 10.58 -0.64
C ASN A 80 12.78 11.03 -1.41
N GLU A 81 13.34 10.15 -2.25
CA GLU A 81 14.68 10.33 -2.81
C GLU A 81 14.71 10.89 -4.23
N SER A 82 13.64 10.73 -5.02
CA SER A 82 13.65 11.23 -6.41
C SER A 82 13.68 12.76 -6.43
N SER A 83 14.48 13.31 -7.34
CA SER A 83 14.43 14.74 -7.66
C SER A 83 13.38 15.07 -8.73
N ASN A 84 12.78 14.06 -9.36
CA ASN A 84 11.77 14.21 -10.40
C ASN A 84 10.37 14.15 -9.77
N LEU A 85 9.61 15.23 -9.90
CA LEU A 85 8.27 15.33 -9.33
C LEU A 85 7.29 14.32 -9.93
N ASP A 86 7.39 14.03 -11.23
CA ASP A 86 6.50 13.08 -11.90
C ASP A 86 6.72 11.67 -11.34
N GLU A 87 7.98 11.28 -11.12
CA GLU A 87 8.31 9.99 -10.49
C GLU A 87 7.75 9.86 -9.07
N LYS A 88 7.76 10.95 -8.30
CA LYS A 88 7.14 10.97 -6.97
C LYS A 88 5.63 10.76 -7.08
N ILE A 89 4.96 11.48 -7.99
CA ILE A 89 3.51 11.37 -8.20
C ILE A 89 3.14 9.95 -8.62
N ASP A 90 3.86 9.37 -9.60
CA ASP A 90 3.61 8.03 -10.11
C ASP A 90 3.88 6.95 -9.06
N ALA A 91 4.90 7.14 -8.21
CA ALA A 91 5.17 6.22 -7.10
C ALA A 91 4.03 6.20 -6.08
N ILE A 92 3.45 7.35 -5.72
CA ILE A 92 2.32 7.43 -4.78
C ILE A 92 1.02 6.94 -5.45
N GLU A 93 0.83 7.19 -6.75
CA GLU A 93 -0.28 6.60 -7.51
C GLU A 93 -0.22 5.07 -7.47
N LEU A 94 0.94 4.48 -7.73
CA LEU A 94 1.12 3.03 -7.65
C LEU A 94 0.91 2.55 -6.22
N LEU A 95 1.47 3.26 -5.24
CA LEU A 95 1.36 2.92 -3.81
C LEU A 95 -0.11 2.75 -3.40
N ARG A 96 -1.01 3.60 -3.88
CA ARG A 96 -2.45 3.50 -3.64
C ARG A 96 -3.02 2.11 -3.90
N VAL A 97 -2.61 1.44 -4.97
CA VAL A 97 -3.20 0.14 -5.36
C VAL A 97 -2.40 -1.07 -4.87
N VAL A 98 -1.15 -0.89 -4.45
CA VAL A 98 -0.29 -1.98 -3.95
C VAL A 98 -0.17 -2.00 -2.43
N ALA A 99 -0.70 -0.99 -1.74
CA ALA A 99 -0.61 -0.85 -0.30
C ALA A 99 -1.55 -1.79 0.48
N ASP A 100 -1.12 -2.12 1.69
CA ASP A 100 -1.99 -2.53 2.80
C ASP A 100 -1.88 -1.52 3.95
N LYS A 101 -2.53 -1.80 5.10
CA LYS A 101 -2.56 -0.90 6.26
C LYS A 101 -1.19 -0.40 6.75
N ARG A 102 -0.08 -1.10 6.45
CA ARG A 102 1.27 -0.66 6.85
C ARG A 102 1.66 0.68 6.21
N VAL A 103 0.99 1.09 5.13
CA VAL A 103 1.21 2.38 4.46
C VAL A 103 0.71 3.57 5.28
N LEU A 104 -0.24 3.38 6.20
CA LEU A 104 -0.95 4.48 6.86
C LEU A 104 -0.02 5.42 7.62
N LYS A 105 1.09 4.88 8.14
CA LYS A 105 2.16 5.66 8.79
C LYS A 105 2.83 6.70 7.88
N TRP A 106 2.74 6.55 6.55
CA TRP A 106 3.32 7.46 5.55
C TRP A 106 2.30 8.45 4.96
N VAL A 107 1.00 8.17 5.11
CA VAL A 107 -0.05 9.02 4.54
C VAL A 107 0.03 10.49 5.02
N PRO A 108 0.35 10.79 6.29
CA PRO A 108 0.54 12.18 6.73
C PRO A 108 1.58 12.93 5.88
N ASP A 109 2.71 12.30 5.54
CA ASP A 109 3.75 12.93 4.71
C ASP A 109 3.22 13.31 3.32
N PHE A 110 2.33 12.49 2.75
CA PHE A 110 1.74 12.73 1.43
C PHE A 110 0.71 13.87 1.48
N LEU A 111 -0.10 13.93 2.54
CA LEU A 111 -1.06 15.00 2.73
C LEU A 111 -0.37 16.35 2.99
N GLU A 112 0.75 16.36 3.70
CA GLU A 112 1.50 17.59 3.98
C GLU A 112 2.39 18.06 2.80
N HIS A 113 2.51 17.25 1.75
CA HIS A 113 3.34 17.58 0.59
C HIS A 113 2.80 18.79 -0.18
N GLU A 114 3.68 19.65 -0.72
CA GLU A 114 3.26 20.88 -1.43
C GLU A 114 2.52 20.63 -2.75
N ASN A 115 2.80 19.50 -3.39
CA ASN A 115 2.20 19.10 -4.66
C ASN A 115 0.81 18.48 -4.46
N THR A 116 -0.20 19.03 -5.13
CA THR A 116 -1.60 18.59 -5.03
C THR A 116 -1.84 17.18 -5.58
N GLY A 117 -1.07 16.72 -6.57
CA GLY A 117 -1.17 15.35 -7.09
C GLY A 117 -0.82 14.31 -6.01
N ILE A 118 0.25 14.57 -5.25
CA ILE A 118 0.66 13.72 -4.13
C ILE A 118 -0.38 13.75 -3.00
N GLN A 119 -0.90 14.93 -2.66
CA GLN A 119 -1.98 15.06 -1.67
C GLN A 119 -3.22 14.25 -2.06
N ASN A 120 -3.63 14.36 -3.32
CA ASN A 120 -4.79 13.67 -3.86
C ASN A 120 -4.62 12.14 -3.83
N TRP A 121 -3.42 11.64 -4.13
CA TRP A 121 -3.13 10.21 -3.99
C TRP A 121 -3.00 9.78 -2.52
N GLY A 122 -2.49 10.66 -1.65
CA GLY A 122 -2.44 10.45 -0.21
C GLY A 122 -3.80 10.10 0.38
N ILE A 123 -4.83 10.92 0.12
CA ILE A 123 -6.20 10.60 0.56
C ILE A 123 -6.81 9.43 -0.21
N GLY A 124 -6.41 9.24 -1.47
CA GLY A 124 -6.81 8.09 -2.29
C GLY A 124 -6.32 6.74 -1.76
N ILE A 125 -5.19 6.70 -1.04
CA ILE A 125 -4.71 5.50 -0.34
C ILE A 125 -5.70 5.10 0.75
N VAL A 126 -6.14 6.06 1.57
CA VAL A 126 -7.09 5.81 2.67
C VAL A 126 -8.41 5.25 2.12
N ASP A 127 -8.94 5.90 1.08
CA ASP A 127 -10.13 5.45 0.36
C ASP A 127 -9.95 4.00 -0.14
N GLN A 128 -8.87 3.71 -0.86
CA GLN A 128 -8.64 2.38 -1.43
C GLN A 128 -8.55 1.30 -0.35
N LEU A 129 -7.90 1.57 0.78
CA LEU A 129 -7.75 0.58 1.86
C LEU A 129 -9.08 0.22 2.50
N LEU A 130 -9.90 1.22 2.84
CA LEU A 130 -11.23 1.01 3.42
C LEU A 130 -12.13 0.22 2.47
N PHE A 131 -12.29 0.69 1.23
CA PHE A 131 -13.16 0.04 0.24
C PHE A 131 -12.68 -1.35 -0.21
N SER A 132 -11.42 -1.69 0.08
CA SER A 132 -10.85 -3.02 -0.17
C SER A 132 -10.78 -3.91 1.07
N HIS A 133 -11.29 -3.44 2.22
CA HIS A 133 -11.20 -4.12 3.52
C HIS A 133 -9.75 -4.50 3.90
N LEU A 134 -8.81 -3.57 3.65
CA LEU A 134 -7.38 -3.74 3.94
C LEU A 134 -6.94 -3.00 5.22
N CYS A 135 -7.84 -2.23 5.83
CA CYS A 135 -7.72 -1.64 7.16
C CYS A 135 -9.12 -1.53 7.78
N ASP A 136 -9.15 -1.30 9.10
CA ASP A 136 -10.37 -1.03 9.84
C ASP A 136 -10.59 0.49 9.97
N ASP A 137 -11.79 0.92 10.38
CA ASP A 137 -12.15 2.33 10.47
C ASP A 137 -11.30 3.07 11.53
N GLU A 138 -10.98 2.38 12.62
CA GLU A 138 -10.13 2.90 13.69
C GLU A 138 -8.69 3.14 13.22
N ASP A 139 -8.23 2.43 12.18
CA ASP A 139 -6.88 2.62 11.63
C ASP A 139 -6.72 3.99 10.94
N VAL A 140 -7.83 4.59 10.48
CA VAL A 140 -7.80 5.77 9.58
C VAL A 140 -8.46 7.02 10.15
N ILE A 141 -9.20 6.91 11.25
CA ILE A 141 -9.99 8.01 11.82
C ILE A 141 -9.15 9.27 12.07
N GLU A 142 -7.95 9.14 12.63
CA GLU A 142 -7.07 10.29 12.89
C GLU A 142 -6.56 10.96 11.61
N ILE A 143 -6.38 10.17 10.54
CA ILE A 143 -5.96 10.69 9.23
C ILE A 143 -7.13 11.44 8.59
N LEU A 144 -8.34 10.89 8.66
CA LEU A 144 -9.54 11.50 8.10
C LEU A 144 -9.90 12.82 8.81
N ASP A 145 -9.78 12.88 10.14
CA ASP A 145 -9.98 14.12 10.93
C ASP A 145 -9.05 15.25 10.47
N LYS A 146 -7.78 14.93 10.21
CA LYS A 146 -6.81 15.88 9.65
C LYS A 146 -7.19 16.27 8.22
N ALA A 147 -7.59 15.29 7.40
CA ALA A 147 -7.94 15.51 6.01
C ALA A 147 -9.18 16.40 5.83
N ARG A 148 -10.18 16.34 6.71
CA ARG A 148 -11.36 17.25 6.71
C ARG A 148 -11.01 18.71 6.94
N ASN A 149 -9.91 18.97 7.64
CA ASN A 149 -9.40 20.32 7.92
C ASN A 149 -8.27 20.74 6.97
N HIS A 150 -8.00 19.93 5.94
CA HIS A 150 -6.87 20.13 5.03
C HIS A 150 -7.04 21.38 4.17
N SER A 151 -5.93 21.98 3.70
CA SER A 151 -5.97 23.20 2.86
C SER A 151 -6.54 22.94 1.46
N SER A 152 -6.27 21.78 0.87
CA SER A 152 -6.85 21.32 -0.40
C SER A 152 -8.33 20.99 -0.27
N GLN A 153 -9.15 21.62 -1.12
CA GLN A 153 -10.59 21.33 -1.20
C GLN A 153 -10.87 19.86 -1.54
N TYR A 154 -10.11 19.29 -2.49
CA TYR A 154 -10.29 17.89 -2.90
C TYR A 154 -10.09 16.92 -1.73
N VAL A 155 -9.04 17.14 -0.93
CA VAL A 155 -8.74 16.28 0.23
C VAL A 155 -9.86 16.35 1.26
N ARG A 156 -10.39 17.56 1.54
CA ARG A 156 -11.52 17.73 2.46
C ARG A 156 -12.78 17.01 1.96
N GLU A 157 -13.14 17.21 0.70
CA GLU A 157 -14.33 16.61 0.09
C GLU A 157 -14.23 15.08 0.06
N LYS A 158 -13.05 14.55 -0.26
CA LYS A 158 -12.83 13.11 -0.27
C LYS A 158 -12.89 12.51 1.14
N ALA A 159 -12.33 13.19 2.15
CA ALA A 159 -12.44 12.77 3.54
C ALA A 159 -13.90 12.77 4.02
N GLU A 160 -14.68 13.81 3.68
CA GLU A 160 -16.10 13.88 4.03
C GLU A 160 -16.91 12.73 3.40
N LEU A 161 -16.65 12.42 2.13
CA LEU A 161 -17.30 11.30 1.45
C LEU A 161 -17.00 9.95 2.13
N ILE A 162 -15.76 9.75 2.58
CA ILE A 162 -15.37 8.55 3.31
C ILE A 162 -16.15 8.47 4.63
N TYR A 163 -16.20 9.55 5.43
CA TYR A 163 -16.97 9.58 6.68
C TYR A 163 -18.43 9.20 6.50
N LEU A 164 -19.11 9.82 5.52
CA LEU A 164 -20.52 9.50 5.24
C LEU A 164 -20.72 8.02 4.93
N THR A 165 -19.75 7.40 4.25
CA THR A 165 -19.81 5.97 3.93
C THR A 165 -19.65 5.11 5.18
N LEU A 166 -18.79 5.51 6.13
CA LEU A 166 -18.61 4.78 7.38
C LEU A 166 -19.86 4.86 8.26
N GLU A 167 -20.46 6.06 8.38
CA GLU A 167 -21.71 6.26 9.14
C GLU A 167 -22.88 5.45 8.55
N ASP A 168 -23.01 5.41 7.21
CA ASP A 168 -24.04 4.63 6.53
C ASP A 168 -23.88 3.10 6.76
N LEU A 169 -22.66 2.61 6.99
CA LEU A 169 -22.40 1.19 7.29
C LEU A 169 -22.76 0.84 8.74
N GLU A 170 -22.52 1.74 9.69
CA GLU A 170 -22.90 1.54 11.11
C GLU A 170 -24.42 1.49 11.32
N GLU A 171 -25.22 2.14 10.47
CA GLU A 171 -26.69 2.10 10.56
C GLU A 171 -27.34 0.81 10.02
N VAL A 172 -26.58 -0.04 9.33
CA VAL A 172 -27.08 -1.25 8.63
C VAL A 172 -26.76 -2.55 9.38
N ASP A 173 -25.85 -2.50 10.38
CA ASP A 173 -25.48 -3.64 11.26
C ASP A 173 -26.27 -3.67 12.60
#